data_AF-A0A7Y2CEJ3-F1
#
_entry.id   AF-A0A7Y2CEJ3-F1
#
_cell.length_a   1.000
_cell.length_b   1.000
_cell.length_c   1.000
_cell.angle_alpha   90.00
_cell.angle_beta   90.00
_cell.angle_gamma   90.00
#
_symmetry.space_group_name_H-M   'P 1'
#
loop_
_entity.id
_entity.type
_entity.pdbx_description
1 polymer ?
#
loop_
_entity_poly.entity_id
_entity_poly.type
_entity_poly.pdbx_seq_one_letter_code
_entity_poly.pdbx_strand_id
1 'polypeptide(L)' 'MTEDSAQRVKDAEEHVESYNSIMKAATEFGVPASLGLAMFFTSLVMANGVFLSLFLGIAVHIFSFFVVRTFFSH' A
#
# COMPACT_ATOMS: atom_id res chain seq x y z
N MET A 1 -33.80 21.32 -12.47
CA MET A 1 -33.27 21.28 -11.10
C MET A 1 -33.00 19.84 -10.61
N THR A 2 -33.77 18.84 -11.02
CA THR A 2 -33.57 17.42 -10.66
C THR A 2 -32.41 16.72 -11.38
N GLU A 3 -32.06 17.14 -12.61
CA GLU A 3 -30.91 16.57 -13.35
C GLU A 3 -29.56 16.87 -12.67
N ASP A 4 -29.39 18.09 -12.15
CA ASP A 4 -28.16 18.50 -11.46
C ASP A 4 -27.93 17.71 -10.16
N SER A 5 -29.00 17.41 -9.40
CA SER A 5 -28.88 16.57 -8.19
C SER A 5 -28.56 15.11 -8.50
N ALA A 6 -29.13 14.54 -9.56
CA ALA A 6 -28.85 13.16 -9.95
C ALA A 6 -27.42 13.00 -10.50
N GLN A 7 -26.95 14.00 -11.25
CA GLN A 7 -25.57 14.03 -11.77
C GLN A 7 -24.54 14.14 -10.64
N ARG A 8 -24.77 15.00 -9.64
CA ARG A 8 -23.87 15.11 -8.48
C ARG A 8 -23.77 13.85 -7.64
N VAL A 9 -24.86 13.08 -7.50
CA VAL A 9 -24.82 11.79 -6.79
C VAL A 9 -23.96 10.80 -7.56
N LYS A 10 -24.12 10.74 -8.88
CA LYS A 10 -23.32 9.86 -9.74
C LYS A 10 -21.82 10.22 -9.72
N ASP A 11 -21.50 11.51 -9.80
CA ASP A 11 -20.10 11.98 -9.72
C ASP A 11 -19.50 11.65 -8.33
N ALA A 12 -20.27 11.78 -7.26
CA ALA A 12 -19.82 11.40 -5.92
C ALA A 12 -19.56 9.90 -5.79
N GLU A 13 -20.41 9.05 -6.36
CA GLU A 13 -20.21 7.59 -6.41
C GLU A 13 -18.93 7.22 -7.16
N GLU A 14 -18.68 7.85 -8.31
CA GLU A 14 -17.47 7.62 -9.12
C GLU A 14 -16.18 8.05 -8.39
N HIS A 15 -16.24 9.16 -7.64
CA HIS A 15 -15.12 9.60 -6.79
C HIS A 15 -14.85 8.64 -5.63
N VAL A 16 -15.89 8.09 -5.01
CA VAL A 16 -15.75 7.10 -3.93
C VAL A 16 -15.16 5.80 -4.46
N GLU A 17 -15.60 5.34 -5.64
CA GLU A 17 -15.04 4.16 -6.30
C GLU A 17 -13.56 4.35 -6.63
N SER A 18 -13.21 5.48 -7.23
CA SER A 18 -11.83 5.83 -7.56
C SER A 18 -10.96 5.91 -6.30
N TYR A 19 -11.45 6.55 -5.24
CA TYR A 19 -10.73 6.62 -3.97
C TYR A 19 -10.49 5.23 -3.36
N ASN A 20 -11.53 4.39 -3.31
CA ASN A 20 -11.42 3.04 -2.74
C ASN A 20 -10.46 2.16 -3.53
N SER A 21 -10.47 2.25 -4.87
CA SER A 21 -9.55 1.48 -5.71
C SER A 21 -8.08 1.90 -5.51
N ILE A 22 -7.82 3.21 -5.46
CA ILE A 22 -6.47 3.75 -5.19
C ILE A 22 -6.02 3.34 -3.79
N MET A 23 -6.89 3.51 -2.79
CA MET A 23 -6.55 3.19 -1.41
C MET A 23 -6.24 1.70 -1.24
N LYS A 24 -7.01 0.84 -1.90
CA LYS A 24 -6.77 -0.61 -1.92
C LYS A 24 -5.42 -0.93 -2.53
N ALA A 25 -5.10 -0.38 -3.71
CA ALA A 25 -3.82 -0.62 -4.38
C ALA A 25 -2.63 -0.09 -3.56
N ALA A 26 -2.75 1.12 -3.02
CA ALA A 26 -1.73 1.73 -2.18
C ALA A 26 -1.50 0.93 -0.89
N THR A 27 -2.55 0.40 -0.30
CA THR A 27 -2.48 -0.41 0.92
C THR A 27 -1.88 -1.79 0.62
N GLU A 28 -2.46 -2.54 -0.33
CA GLU A 28 -2.05 -3.92 -0.63
C GLU A 28 -0.62 -4.03 -1.18
N PHE A 29 -0.19 -3.06 -1.99
CA PHE A 29 1.12 -3.13 -2.67
C PHE A 29 2.09 -2.04 -2.21
N GLY A 30 1.62 -0.80 -2.03
CA GLY A 30 2.46 0.33 -1.68
C GLY A 30 3.04 0.25 -0.26
N VAL A 31 2.22 -0.13 0.73
CA VAL A 31 2.67 -0.25 2.13
C VAL A 31 3.74 -1.34 2.27
N PRO A 32 3.56 -2.58 1.77
CA PRO A 32 4.60 -3.60 1.88
C PRO A 32 5.89 -3.24 1.14
N ALA A 33 5.78 -2.62 -0.04
CA ALA A 33 6.95 -2.21 -0.81
C ALA A 33 7.76 -1.12 -0.09
N SER A 34 7.09 -0.09 0.44
CA SER A 34 7.76 0.99 1.18
C SER A 34 8.43 0.51 2.45
N LEU A 35 7.79 -0.38 3.22
CA LEU A 35 8.38 -0.98 4.43
C LEU A 35 9.60 -1.86 4.12
N GLY A 36 9.52 -2.68 3.07
CA GLY A 36 10.65 -3.50 2.62
C GLY A 36 11.84 -2.65 2.20
N LEU A 37 11.61 -1.59 1.41
CA LEU A 37 12.66 -0.65 1.01
C LEU A 37 13.25 0.10 2.19
N ALA A 38 12.42 0.55 3.13
CA ALA A 38 12.88 1.22 4.34
C ALA A 38 13.85 0.31 5.12
N MET A 39 13.47 -0.95 5.35
CA MET A 39 14.33 -1.90 6.06
C MET A 39 15.60 -2.27 5.30
N PHE A 40 15.55 -2.37 3.97
CA PHE A 40 16.74 -2.54 3.14
C PHE A 40 17.75 -1.41 3.37
N PHE A 41 17.32 -0.15 3.22
CA PHE A 41 18.21 1.00 3.37
C PHE A 41 18.66 1.20 4.82
N THR A 42 17.78 1.03 5.80
CA THR A 42 18.16 1.07 7.21
C THR A 42 19.24 0.03 7.53
N SER A 43 19.10 -1.19 7.03
CA SER A 43 20.12 -2.24 7.21
C SER A 43 21.44 -1.89 6.52
N LEU A 44 21.40 -1.28 5.34
CA LEU A 44 22.63 -0.81 4.66
C LEU A 44 23.35 0.27 5.48
N VAL A 45 22.61 1.22 6.05
CA VAL A 45 23.18 2.27 6.92
C VAL A 45 23.81 1.67 8.17
N MET A 46 23.27 0.58 8.70
CA MET A 46 23.85 -0.15 9.85
C MET A 46 25.06 -1.03 9.50
N ALA A 47 25.59 -0.95 8.28
CA ALA A 47 26.76 -1.71 7.82
C ALA A 47 26.62 -3.25 7.91
N ASN A 48 25.38 -3.77 7.87
CA ASN A 48 25.08 -5.20 7.90
C ASN A 48 25.47 -5.94 6.59
N GLY A 49 25.95 -5.22 5.58
CA GLY A 49 26.31 -5.76 4.27
C GLY A 49 25.12 -5.87 3.31
N VAL A 50 25.41 -5.88 2.00
CA VAL A 50 24.39 -5.79 0.94
C VAL A 50 23.48 -7.02 0.89
N PHE A 51 24.04 -8.23 1.01
CA PHE A 51 23.26 -9.47 0.96
C PHE A 51 22.28 -9.60 2.13
N LEU A 52 22.72 -9.31 3.35
CA LEU A 52 21.85 -9.35 4.53
C LEU A 52 20.77 -8.26 4.45
N SER A 53 21.13 -7.07 3.97
CA SER A 53 20.17 -5.98 3.80
C SER A 53 19.09 -6.33 2.77
N LEU A 54 19.47 -6.94 1.65
CA LEU A 54 18.52 -7.39 0.62
C LEU A 54 17.57 -8.46 1.18
N PHE A 55 18.12 -9.44 1.90
CA PHE A 55 17.31 -10.46 2.56
C PHE A 55 16.32 -9.86 3.55
N LEU A 56 16.76 -8.92 4.40
CA LEU A 56 15.90 -8.24 5.37
C LEU A 56 14.80 -7.41 4.70
N GLY A 57 15.13 -6.69 3.62
CA GLY A 57 14.14 -5.95 2.84
C GLY A 57 13.05 -6.84 2.24
N ILE A 58 13.45 -7.98 1.65
CA ILE A 58 12.52 -8.98 1.11
C ILE A 58 11.70 -9.63 2.23
N ALA A 59 12.32 -10.00 3.34
CA ALA A 59 11.64 -10.61 4.48
C ALA A 59 10.56 -9.69 5.05
N VAL A 60 10.87 -8.40 5.22
CA VAL A 60 9.93 -7.39 5.70
C VAL A 60 8.83 -7.13 4.67
N HIS A 61 9.16 -7.10 3.38
CA HIS A 61 8.16 -6.96 2.32
C HIS A 61 7.14 -8.11 2.35
N ILE A 62 7.62 -9.36 2.38
CA ILE A 62 6.74 -10.54 2.41
C ILE A 62 5.90 -10.55 3.70
N PHE A 63 6.53 -10.29 4.85
CA PHE A 63 5.84 -10.24 6.13
C PHE A 63 4.73 -9.17 6.13
N SER A 64 5.07 -7.94 5.73
CA SER A 64 4.10 -6.85 5.68
C SER A 64 3.01 -7.08 4.63
N PHE A 65 3.30 -7.72 3.51
CA PHE A 65 2.29 -8.13 2.53
C PHE A 65 1.24 -9.06 3.14
N PHE A 66 1.68 -10.07 3.90
CA PHE A 66 0.74 -10.95 4.60
C PHE A 66 -0.02 -10.23 5.71
N VAL A 67 0.65 -9.39 6.51
CA VAL A 67 -0.01 -8.59 7.56
C VAL A 67 -1.09 -7.71 6.95
N VAL A 68 -0.75 -6.91 5.94
CA VAL A 68 -1.70 -6.03 5.27
C VAL A 68 -2.87 -6.85 4.71
N ARG A 69 -2.58 -7.96 4.01
CA ARG A 69 -3.63 -8.79 3.45
C ARG A 69 -4.54 -9.37 4.53
N THR A 70 -3.99 -9.83 5.66
CA THR A 70 -4.79 -10.38 6.76
C THR A 70 -5.65 -9.32 7.45
N PHE A 71 -5.12 -8.12 7.71
CA PHE A 71 -5.86 -7.07 8.42
C PHE A 71 -6.86 -6.32 7.54
N PHE A 72 -6.62 -6.20 6.22
CA PHE A 72 -7.47 -5.46 5.29
C PHE A 72 -8.34 -6.35 4.38
N SER A 73 -8.32 -7.68 4.55
CA SER A 73 -9.28 -8.60 3.88
C SER A 73 -10.61 -8.76 4.64
N HIS A 74 -10.87 -7.92 5.64
CA HIS A 74 -12.11 -7.85 6.40
C HIS A 74 -12.87 -6.57 6.07
#